data_AF-A0A8H8SG09-F1
#
_entry.id   AF-A0A8H8SG09-F1
#
_cell.length_a   1.000
_cell.length_b   1.000
_cell.length_c   1.000
_cell.angle_alpha   90.00
_cell.angle_beta   90.00
_cell.angle_gamma   90.00
#
_symmetry.space_group_name_H-M   'P 1'
#
loop_
_entity.id
_entity.type
_entity.pdbx_description
1 polymer ?
#
loop_
_entity_poly.entity_id
_entity_poly.type
_entity_poly.pdbx_seq_one_letter_code
_entity_poly.pdbx_strand_id
1 'polypeptide(L)'
;MRQMLAATDSVPINFLFTGKGNDSGPEALEDIIRAGAAGLKLHEDWERHQLLSKIVWMWLTDDIQLRLKRSAVVQFTHTTPRVPAGDTLPIIKVCEYENVLPSSTNPTRPFTRNTLDEHLDMLMVCHHLDKNIPEDLAFAESRIRAETVAAEDVLHDTARSL
;
A
#
# COMPACT_ATOMS: atom_id res chain seq x y z
N MET A 1 -9.13 18.50 3.19
CA MET A 1 -9.27 17.93 4.55
C MET A 1 -10.54 18.40 5.25
N ARG A 2 -10.73 19.71 5.49
CA ARG A 2 -11.91 20.28 6.18
C ARG A 2 -13.27 19.67 5.79
N GLN A 3 -13.53 19.52 4.49
CA GLN A 3 -14.79 18.95 4.00
C GLN A 3 -15.00 17.49 4.43
N MET A 4 -13.93 16.67 4.42
CA MET A 4 -14.02 15.26 4.81
C MET A 4 -14.31 15.11 6.31
N LEU A 5 -13.63 15.90 7.14
CA LEU A 5 -13.90 15.94 8.59
C LEU A 5 -15.37 16.27 8.86
N ALA A 6 -15.86 17.39 8.30
CA ALA A 6 -17.24 17.82 8.47
C ALA A 6 -18.26 16.81 7.94
N ALA A 7 -17.95 16.12 6.84
CA ALA A 7 -18.82 15.10 6.26
C ALA A 7 -18.98 13.86 7.16
N THR A 8 -18.03 13.60 8.06
CA THR A 8 -18.03 12.44 8.95
C THR A 8 -18.48 12.73 10.38
N ASP A 9 -18.75 13.98 10.74
CA ASP A 9 -19.11 14.40 12.11
C ASP A 9 -20.36 13.68 12.67
N SER A 10 -21.28 13.26 11.79
CA SER A 10 -22.52 12.58 12.19
C SER A 10 -22.44 11.05 12.13
N VAL A 11 -21.32 10.49 11.67
CA VAL A 11 -21.17 9.04 11.49
C VAL A 11 -20.60 8.44 12.78
N PRO A 12 -21.27 7.45 13.42
CA PRO A 12 -20.92 6.99 14.76
C PRO A 12 -19.76 5.98 14.76
N ILE A 13 -18.66 6.30 14.09
CA ILE A 13 -17.39 5.56 14.13
C ILE A 13 -16.22 6.57 14.15
N ASN A 14 -15.06 6.14 14.63
CA ASN A 14 -13.88 6.99 14.64
C ASN A 14 -13.28 7.12 13.23
N PHE A 15 -12.94 8.34 12.82
CA PHE A 15 -12.28 8.61 11.54
C PHE A 15 -10.87 9.16 11.74
N LEU A 16 -9.96 8.66 10.90
CA LEU A 16 -8.63 9.23 10.68
C LEU A 16 -8.44 9.37 9.18
N PHE A 17 -7.99 10.54 8.73
CA PHE A 17 -7.75 10.81 7.33
C PHE A 17 -6.26 10.95 7.06
N THR A 18 -5.83 10.44 5.92
CA THR A 18 -4.45 10.57 5.47
C THR A 18 -4.35 11.51 4.28
N GLY A 19 -3.31 12.34 4.27
CA GLY A 19 -2.95 13.18 3.14
C GLY A 19 -2.19 12.42 2.06
N LYS A 20 -2.08 13.03 0.87
CA LYS A 20 -1.14 12.60 -0.15
C LYS A 20 0.29 12.87 0.33
N GLY A 21 1.14 11.84 0.31
CA GLY A 21 2.54 11.91 0.72
C GLY A 21 3.54 12.08 -0.42
N ASN A 22 3.12 11.90 -1.67
CA ASN A 22 4.00 12.04 -2.83
C ASN A 22 4.19 13.54 -3.14
N ASP A 23 5.29 14.10 -2.63
CA ASP A 23 5.78 15.42 -2.99
C ASP A 23 7.32 15.42 -3.00
N SER A 24 7.90 16.37 -3.72
CA SER A 24 9.34 16.60 -3.80
C SER A 24 9.86 17.52 -2.69
N GLY A 25 8.97 18.29 -2.06
CA GLY A 25 9.28 19.22 -0.98
C GLY A 25 8.44 18.99 0.28
N PRO A 26 8.92 19.44 1.45
CA PRO A 26 8.21 19.23 2.72
C PRO A 26 7.00 20.17 2.90
N GLU A 27 6.97 21.33 2.23
CA GLU A 27 5.99 22.39 2.47
C GLU A 27 4.54 21.92 2.28
N ALA A 28 4.23 21.32 1.13
CA ALA A 28 2.89 20.80 0.85
C ALA A 28 2.49 19.64 1.79
N LEU A 29 3.46 18.86 2.24
CA LEU A 29 3.26 17.76 3.19
C LEU A 29 2.93 18.30 4.59
N GLU A 30 3.62 19.34 5.03
CA GLU A 30 3.33 20.03 6.30
C GLU A 30 1.95 20.68 6.27
N ASP A 31 1.56 21.29 5.15
CA ASP A 31 0.25 21.94 5.02
C ASP A 31 -0.92 20.96 5.14
N ILE A 32 -0.81 19.76 4.54
CA ILE A 32 -1.89 18.76 4.66
C ILE A 32 -1.97 18.16 6.07
N ILE A 33 -0.84 18.05 6.78
CA ILE A 33 -0.80 17.67 8.19
C ILE A 33 -1.48 18.75 9.03
N ARG A 34 -1.10 20.03 8.87
CA ARG A 34 -1.72 21.17 9.56
C ARG A 34 -3.22 21.28 9.26
N ALA A 35 -3.66 20.85 8.08
CA ALA A 35 -5.06 20.82 7.71
C ALA A 35 -5.88 19.69 8.38
N GLY A 36 -5.25 18.79 9.13
CA GLY A 36 -5.89 17.73 9.92
C GLY A 36 -5.62 16.30 9.46
N ALA A 37 -4.60 16.05 8.62
CA ALA A 37 -4.21 14.68 8.28
C ALA A 37 -3.50 13.99 9.46
N ALA A 38 -3.93 12.78 9.80
CA ALA A 38 -3.31 11.93 10.83
C ALA A 38 -2.05 11.19 10.33
N GLY A 39 -1.83 11.20 9.02
CA GLY A 39 -0.67 10.59 8.38
C GLY A 39 -0.61 10.89 6.90
N LEU A 40 0.44 10.42 6.25
CA LEU A 40 0.65 10.56 4.81
C LEU A 40 0.67 9.18 4.15
N LYS A 41 0.04 9.08 2.99
CA LYS A 41 0.05 7.90 2.14
C LYS A 41 0.96 8.14 0.95
N LEU A 42 1.96 7.29 0.75
CA LEU A 42 2.66 7.19 -0.53
C LEU A 42 1.92 6.24 -1.47
N HIS A 43 1.75 6.60 -2.74
CA HIS A 43 1.09 5.77 -3.75
C HIS A 43 1.83 5.81 -5.09
N GLU A 44 1.96 4.66 -5.75
CA GLU A 44 2.72 4.57 -7.01
C GLU A 44 2.08 5.35 -8.17
N ASP A 45 0.75 5.43 -8.21
CA ASP A 45 -0.02 6.19 -9.22
C ASP A 45 0.24 7.71 -9.20
N TRP A 46 0.76 8.24 -8.09
CA TRP A 46 1.00 9.68 -7.92
C TRP A 46 2.41 10.13 -8.36
N GLU A 47 3.03 9.37 -9.25
CA GLU A 47 4.39 9.56 -9.80
C GLU A 47 5.55 9.29 -8.81
N ARG A 48 6.69 8.83 -9.36
CA ARG A 48 7.91 8.48 -8.61
C ARG A 48 8.83 9.69 -8.48
N HIS A 49 9.17 10.08 -7.26
CA HIS A 49 10.45 10.74 -6.97
C HIS A 49 11.28 9.83 -6.05
N GLN A 50 12.61 9.96 -6.08
CA GLN A 50 13.64 9.02 -5.60
C GLN A 50 13.54 8.56 -4.13
N LEU A 51 12.56 9.00 -3.37
CA LEU A 51 12.29 8.54 -2.02
C LEU A 51 11.27 7.40 -2.03
N LEU A 52 11.81 6.19 -2.25
CA LEU A 52 11.25 4.90 -1.84
C LEU A 52 9.88 4.54 -2.44
N SER A 53 9.90 3.64 -3.43
CA SER A 53 8.76 2.99 -4.09
C SER A 53 7.92 2.10 -3.15
N LYS A 54 7.28 2.69 -2.15
CA LYS A 54 6.54 1.94 -1.12
C LYS A 54 5.23 2.67 -0.81
N ILE A 55 4.14 1.92 -0.68
CA ILE A 55 3.00 2.37 0.11
C ILE A 55 3.47 2.41 1.55
N VAL A 56 3.86 3.60 2.02
CA VAL A 56 4.23 3.84 3.41
C VAL A 56 3.15 4.73 4.00
N TRP A 57 2.58 4.27 5.12
CA TRP A 57 1.90 5.17 6.04
C TRP A 57 2.91 5.67 7.05
N MET A 58 3.12 6.97 7.05
CA MET A 58 3.87 7.65 8.11
C MET A 58 2.86 8.09 9.16
N TRP A 59 2.91 7.47 10.34
CA TRP A 59 2.11 7.89 11.48
C TRP A 59 2.83 8.99 12.26
N LEU A 60 2.12 10.07 12.55
CA LEU A 60 2.60 11.13 13.42
C LEU A 60 1.94 10.91 14.79
N THR A 61 2.71 10.47 15.78
CA THR A 61 2.25 10.41 17.17
C THR A 61 2.62 11.71 17.89
N ASP A 62 1.63 12.39 18.49
CA ASP A 62 1.57 13.46 19.51
C ASP A 62 2.65 14.56 19.67
N ASP A 63 3.82 14.45 19.03
CA ASP A 63 4.79 15.54 18.88
C ASP A 63 4.69 16.06 17.44
N ILE A 64 3.83 17.06 17.23
CA ILE A 64 3.65 17.79 15.95
C ILE A 64 4.84 18.74 15.69
N GLN A 65 6.07 18.27 15.92
CA GLN A 65 7.30 18.94 15.53
C GLN A 65 8.37 17.89 15.19
N LEU A 66 8.62 17.74 13.90
CA LEU A 66 9.96 17.47 13.36
C LEU A 66 10.69 16.19 13.81
N ARG A 67 10.01 15.05 13.89
CA ARG A 67 10.70 13.74 13.83
C ARG A 67 9.85 12.75 13.05
N LEU A 68 10.17 12.59 11.76
CA LEU A 68 9.83 11.40 10.96
C LEU A 68 10.43 10.17 11.66
N LYS A 69 9.75 9.65 12.70
CA LYS A 69 10.13 8.38 13.32
C LYS A 69 9.90 7.30 12.26
N ARG A 70 10.95 6.53 11.98
CA ARG A 70 11.13 5.59 10.85
C ARG A 70 10.25 4.33 10.93
N SER A 71 9.01 4.45 11.39
CA SER A 71 8.06 3.34 11.41
C SER A 71 7.17 3.48 10.17
N ALA A 72 7.44 2.65 9.17
CA ALA A 72 6.66 2.59 7.95
C ALA A 72 5.60 1.50 8.10
N VAL A 73 4.32 1.85 8.12
CA VAL A 73 3.30 0.82 7.86
C VAL A 73 3.32 0.56 6.36
N VAL A 74 3.62 -0.68 5.97
CA VAL A 74 3.55 -1.10 4.58
C VAL A 74 2.33 -1.98 4.46
N GLN A 75 1.38 -1.53 3.66
CA GLN A 75 0.23 -2.36 3.33
C GLN A 75 0.55 -3.19 2.09
N PHE A 76 0.48 -4.52 2.25
CA PHE A 76 0.48 -5.46 1.16
C PHE A 76 -0.86 -5.40 0.46
N THR A 77 -0.91 -4.59 -0.58
CA THR A 77 -1.72 -4.92 -1.74
C THR A 77 -0.78 -5.70 -2.66
N HIS A 78 -1.19 -6.84 -3.21
CA HIS A 78 -0.40 -7.62 -4.19
C HIS A 78 -0.06 -6.86 -5.49
N THR A 79 -0.31 -5.55 -5.49
CA THR A 79 -0.09 -4.60 -6.57
C THR A 79 1.26 -3.89 -6.39
N THR A 80 2.40 -4.59 -6.57
CA THR A 80 3.63 -3.92 -7.03
C THR A 80 4.51 -4.92 -7.82
N PRO A 81 4.58 -4.73 -9.14
CA PRO A 81 5.86 -4.57 -9.78
C PRO A 81 5.76 -3.43 -10.80
N ARG A 82 6.48 -2.36 -10.53
CA ARG A 82 7.02 -1.52 -11.61
C ARG A 82 8.47 -1.21 -11.33
N VAL A 83 9.22 -2.28 -11.06
CA VAL A 83 10.67 -2.29 -11.27
C VAL A 83 10.89 -3.11 -12.54
N PRO A 84 11.69 -2.63 -13.50
CA PRO A 84 12.07 -3.42 -14.67
C PRO A 84 12.54 -4.81 -14.24
N ALA A 85 12.13 -5.84 -14.98
CA ALA A 85 12.52 -7.22 -14.76
C ALA A 85 14.04 -7.32 -14.53
N GLY A 86 14.45 -7.57 -13.28
CA GLY A 86 15.87 -7.65 -12.92
C GLY A 86 16.15 -7.56 -11.42
N ASP A 87 15.62 -6.55 -10.72
CA ASP A 87 16.09 -6.19 -9.36
C ASP A 87 14.99 -6.07 -8.28
N THR A 88 13.81 -6.62 -8.54
CA THR A 88 12.70 -6.58 -7.57
C THR A 88 12.86 -7.66 -6.52
N LEU A 89 13.38 -7.30 -5.35
CA LEU A 89 13.11 -8.07 -4.14
C LEU A 89 11.58 -8.18 -3.98
N PRO A 90 11.02 -9.39 -3.77
CA PRO A 90 9.59 -9.56 -3.52
C PRO A 90 9.16 -8.65 -2.36
N ILE A 91 8.12 -7.82 -2.54
CA ILE A 91 7.70 -6.86 -1.51
C ILE A 91 7.44 -7.54 -0.16
N ILE A 92 6.98 -8.80 -0.15
CA ILE A 92 6.77 -9.62 1.05
C ILE A 92 8.00 -9.73 1.96
N LYS A 93 9.22 -9.54 1.43
CA LYS A 93 10.44 -9.50 2.25
C LYS A 93 10.46 -8.37 3.26
N VAL A 94 9.68 -7.30 3.06
CA VAL A 94 9.65 -6.19 4.03
C VAL A 94 9.15 -6.60 5.41
N CYS A 95 8.47 -7.75 5.55
CA CYS A 95 8.14 -8.34 6.86
C CYS A 95 9.37 -8.70 7.70
N GLU A 96 10.56 -8.75 7.11
CA GLU A 96 11.80 -9.06 7.84
C GLU A 96 12.39 -7.85 8.59
N TYR A 97 11.96 -6.63 8.26
CA TYR A 97 12.53 -5.41 8.84
C TYR A 97 11.79 -4.99 10.11
N GLU A 98 12.54 -4.79 11.20
CA GLU A 98 11.99 -4.41 12.51
C GLU A 98 11.24 -3.08 12.52
N ASN A 99 11.58 -2.18 11.59
CA ASN A 99 10.98 -0.85 11.50
C ASN A 99 9.80 -0.79 10.51
N VAL A 100 9.36 -1.94 10.00
CA VAL A 100 8.20 -2.07 9.13
C VAL A 100 7.05 -2.68 9.93
N LEU A 101 5.88 -2.07 9.80
CA LEU A 101 4.62 -2.61 10.31
C LEU A 101 3.84 -3.17 9.11
N PRO A 102 4.03 -4.46 8.77
CA PRO A 102 3.31 -5.09 7.67
C PRO A 102 1.83 -5.20 7.98
N SER A 103 0.99 -4.97 6.98
CA SER A 103 -0.45 -5.30 7.04
C SER A 103 -0.92 -5.89 5.72
N SER A 104 -1.94 -6.72 5.78
CA SER A 104 -2.55 -7.32 4.58
C SER A 104 -3.88 -6.68 4.22
N THR A 105 -4.34 -6.94 2.99
CA THR A 105 -5.73 -6.67 2.59
C THR A 105 -6.53 -7.96 2.55
N ASN A 106 -7.84 -7.87 2.70
CA ASN A 106 -8.70 -9.05 2.89
C ASN A 106 -8.87 -9.97 1.67
N PRO A 107 -8.88 -9.50 0.40
CA PRO A 107 -9.22 -10.36 -0.74
C PRO A 107 -8.34 -11.61 -0.91
N THR A 108 -7.08 -11.56 -0.45
CA THR A 108 -6.14 -12.68 -0.53
C THR A 108 -6.19 -13.62 0.68
N ARG A 109 -7.04 -13.34 1.68
CA ARG A 109 -7.09 -14.02 2.97
C ARG A 109 -8.42 -14.77 3.20
N PRO A 110 -8.43 -16.10 3.35
CA PRO A 110 -7.32 -17.02 3.13
C PRO A 110 -7.08 -17.28 1.63
N PHE A 111 -5.99 -17.97 1.32
CA PHE A 111 -5.75 -18.51 -0.01
C PHE A 111 -6.77 -19.62 -0.33
N THR A 112 -7.52 -19.44 -1.41
CA THR A 112 -8.56 -20.39 -1.86
C THR A 112 -8.39 -20.76 -3.33
N ARG A 113 -9.18 -21.75 -3.78
CA ARG A 113 -9.19 -22.21 -5.17
C ARG A 113 -9.49 -21.10 -6.19
N ASN A 114 -10.33 -20.13 -5.84
CA ASN A 114 -10.75 -19.08 -6.77
C ASN A 114 -9.88 -17.81 -6.67
N THR A 115 -8.99 -17.73 -5.67
CA THR A 115 -8.28 -16.49 -5.35
C THR A 115 -7.50 -15.96 -6.55
N LEU A 116 -6.78 -16.81 -7.29
CA LEU A 116 -5.95 -16.34 -8.41
C LEU A 116 -6.77 -15.89 -9.60
N ASP A 117 -7.79 -16.65 -9.97
CA ASP A 117 -8.64 -16.33 -11.13
C ASP A 117 -9.40 -15.02 -10.89
N GLU A 118 -9.98 -14.85 -9.70
CA GLU A 118 -10.67 -13.61 -9.32
C GLU A 118 -9.73 -12.41 -9.31
N HIS A 119 -8.51 -12.56 -8.78
CA HIS A 119 -7.56 -11.45 -8.68
C HIS A 119 -6.93 -11.08 -10.02
N LEU A 120 -6.69 -12.06 -10.89
CA LEU A 120 -6.19 -11.81 -12.23
C LEU A 120 -7.23 -11.01 -13.02
N ASP A 121 -8.49 -11.46 -13.05
CA ASP A 121 -9.57 -10.75 -13.76
C ASP A 121 -9.81 -9.35 -13.17
N MET A 122 -9.84 -9.23 -11.84
CA MET A 122 -9.96 -7.94 -11.16
C MET A 122 -8.86 -6.96 -11.57
N LEU A 123 -7.60 -7.41 -11.62
CA LEU A 123 -6.49 -6.55 -12.02
C LEU A 123 -6.59 -6.12 -13.48
N MET A 124 -6.96 -7.04 -14.37
CA MET A 124 -7.13 -6.75 -15.80
C MET A 124 -8.22 -5.69 -16.01
N VAL A 125 -9.35 -5.80 -15.31
CA VAL A 125 -10.44 -4.82 -15.37
C VAL A 125 -10.00 -3.46 -14.78
N CYS A 126 -9.43 -3.44 -13.58
CA CYS A 126 -9.04 -2.20 -12.90
C CYS A 126 -8.00 -1.38 -13.69
N HIS A 127 -7.11 -2.05 -14.42
CA HIS A 127 -6.06 -1.40 -15.20
C HIS A 127 -6.36 -1.33 -16.70
N HIS A 128 -7.56 -1.73 -17.13
CA HIS A 128 -7.98 -1.73 -18.54
C HIS A 128 -7.01 -2.49 -19.46
N LEU A 129 -6.52 -3.62 -18.99
CA LEU A 129 -5.56 -4.47 -19.69
C LEU A 129 -6.28 -5.43 -20.66
N ASP A 130 -5.59 -5.82 -21.73
CA ASP A 130 -6.12 -6.79 -22.69
C ASP A 130 -5.38 -8.13 -22.58
N LYS A 131 -6.13 -9.20 -22.30
CA LYS A 131 -5.62 -10.58 -22.25
C LYS A 131 -5.02 -11.08 -23.57
N ASN A 132 -5.33 -10.42 -24.68
CA ASN A 132 -4.76 -10.73 -25.99
C ASN A 132 -3.40 -10.05 -26.23
N ILE A 133 -2.99 -9.12 -25.36
CA ILE A 133 -1.69 -8.46 -25.41
C ILE A 133 -0.73 -9.19 -24.45
N PRO A 134 0.33 -9.86 -24.94
CA PRO A 134 1.23 -10.62 -24.09
C PRO A 134 1.90 -9.80 -22.98
N GLU A 135 2.22 -8.53 -23.24
CA GLU A 135 2.84 -7.63 -22.27
C GLU A 135 1.91 -7.28 -21.12
N ASP A 136 0.61 -7.13 -21.39
CA ASP A 136 -0.43 -6.85 -20.40
C ASP A 136 -0.66 -8.07 -19.51
N LEU A 137 -0.70 -9.26 -20.11
CA LEU A 137 -0.80 -10.52 -19.38
C LEU A 137 0.43 -10.75 -18.51
N ALA A 138 1.64 -10.54 -19.06
CA ALA A 138 2.88 -10.66 -18.31
C ALA A 138 2.94 -9.65 -17.14
N PHE A 139 2.45 -8.42 -17.34
CA PHE A 139 2.32 -7.45 -16.26
C PHE A 139 1.35 -7.95 -15.18
N ALA A 140 0.20 -8.50 -15.55
CA ALA A 140 -0.78 -9.00 -14.61
C ALA A 140 -0.28 -10.21 -13.81
N GLU A 141 0.33 -11.19 -14.48
CA GLU A 141 0.94 -12.37 -13.86
C GLU A 141 2.13 -12.01 -12.96
N SER A 142 2.88 -10.97 -13.32
CA SER A 142 3.95 -10.48 -12.45
C SER A 142 3.43 -9.91 -11.13
N ARG A 143 2.17 -9.45 -11.06
CA ARG A 143 1.50 -8.95 -9.84
C ARG A 143 0.84 -10.08 -9.06
N ILE A 144 0.07 -10.95 -9.72
CA ILE A 144 -0.74 -12.00 -9.10
C ILE A 144 0.03 -13.31 -9.05
N ARG A 145 0.61 -13.65 -7.89
CA ARG A 145 1.48 -14.81 -7.71
C ARG A 145 0.96 -15.73 -6.61
N ALA A 146 0.71 -16.99 -6.95
CA ALA A 146 0.20 -18.01 -6.03
C ALA A 146 1.10 -18.20 -4.81
N GLU A 147 2.40 -18.21 -5.03
CA GLU A 147 3.43 -18.46 -4.03
C GLU A 147 3.39 -17.41 -2.92
N THR A 148 3.26 -16.13 -3.29
CA THR A 148 3.23 -15.05 -2.29
C THR A 148 1.87 -14.88 -1.63
N VAL A 149 0.76 -15.27 -2.29
CA VAL A 149 -0.55 -15.31 -1.63
C VAL A 149 -0.60 -16.44 -0.60
N ALA A 150 -0.16 -17.65 -0.97
CA ALA A 150 -0.14 -18.78 -0.04
C ALA A 150 0.82 -18.55 1.14
N ALA A 151 1.97 -17.89 0.90
CA ALA A 151 2.91 -17.54 1.96
C ALA A 151 2.35 -16.50 2.95
N GLU A 152 1.44 -15.62 2.51
CA GLU A 152 0.80 -14.62 3.38
C GLU A 152 0.05 -15.27 4.54
N ASP A 153 -0.72 -16.34 4.27
CA ASP A 153 -1.45 -17.07 5.32
C ASP A 153 -0.52 -17.61 6.41
N VAL A 154 0.63 -18.17 6.03
CA VAL A 154 1.63 -18.68 6.97
C VAL A 154 2.31 -17.54 7.75
N LEU A 155 2.53 -16.39 7.11
CA LEU A 155 3.11 -15.22 7.79
C LEU A 155 2.16 -14.61 8.82
N HIS A 156 0.84 -14.64 8.57
CA HIS A 156 -0.16 -14.29 9.57
C HIS A 156 -0.14 -15.23 10.77
N ASP A 157 -0.05 -16.54 10.52
CA ASP A 157 -0.04 -17.55 11.60
C ASP A 157 1.23 -17.49 12.46
N THR A 158 2.35 -17.05 11.88
CA THR A 158 3.63 -16.90 12.58
C THR A 158 3.84 -15.51 13.21
N ALA A 159 2.79 -14.68 13.26
CA ALA A 159 2.80 -13.31 13.79
C ALA A 159 3.87 -12.39 13.16
N ARG A 160 4.18 -12.60 11.88
CA ARG A 160 5.08 -11.75 11.08
C ARG A 160 4.34 -10.77 10.16
N SER A 161 3.01 -10.83 10.14
CA SER A 161 2.11 -9.89 9.48
C SER A 161 0.95 -9.55 10.43
N LEU A 162 0.50 -8.29 10.44
CA LEU A 162 -0.68 -7.84 11.21
C LEU A 162 -1.96 -7.88 10.37
#